data_AF-A0A9P7KEA5-F1
#
_entry.id   AF-A0A9P7KEA5-F1
#
_cell.length_a   1.000
_cell.length_b   1.000
_cell.length_c   1.000
_cell.angle_alpha   90.00
_cell.angle_beta   90.00
_cell.angle_gamma   90.00
#
_symmetry.space_group_name_H-M   'P 1'
#
loop_
_entity.id
_entity.type
_entity.pdbx_description
1 polymer ?
#
loop_
_entity_poly.entity_id
_entity_poly.type
_entity_poly.pdbx_seq_one_letter_code
_entity_poly.pdbx_strand_id
1 'polypeptide(L)'
;MSLILSLNAGSSSLKISLYRRADPVELILTSSITNISTPSAKFSFDATTEPAPGITNHADAFAHFLSRLASHSPPYPPAEIRYICHRVVHGGAFTTRTPIDASAYDRIAALSDLAPLHNGAALSVIKACIHRLPTAHSVAYFDSAFHASIPRHISTYAIDQDVAAQRGLKKYGFHGLSFSFILRATSTHLSLPASSLNLIVLHLGSGASACAISSGSSLDTSMGLTPLSGLPGATRSGTVDPSLIFHYTNTAGRMTHDPASAVALRVTRAEEILNRGAGWNALAGTTDFGRIVTVATRKREEGKEETEEGRRCKLAFDLFVDRVLDFVGAYHLKLGGEVDALVFAGGIGERSVELRRVVAQKIECLGYVRVDERRNGEVDGRKGVVFDIGVEGEHMNARRAKKILVCRTDEQVEMARSCALDDEFWGSESHQ
;
A
#
# COMPACT_ATOMS: atom_id res chain seq x y z
N MET A 1 4.27 29.48 -10.23
CA MET A 1 4.25 28.10 -10.79
C MET A 1 3.19 27.32 -10.03
N SER A 2 2.55 26.31 -10.61
CA SER A 2 1.51 25.55 -9.90
C SER A 2 2.11 24.31 -9.24
N LEU A 3 2.23 24.35 -7.90
CA LEU A 3 2.79 23.25 -7.12
C LEU A 3 1.69 22.33 -6.57
N ILE A 4 2.01 21.04 -6.50
CA ILE A 4 1.14 19.98 -5.96
C ILE A 4 1.89 19.31 -4.82
N LEU A 5 1.26 19.23 -3.66
CA LEU A 5 1.77 18.51 -2.51
C LEU A 5 1.08 17.15 -2.40
N SER A 6 1.82 16.09 -2.14
CA SER A 6 1.27 14.74 -1.95
C SER A 6 1.68 14.20 -0.59
N LEU A 7 0.69 13.81 0.22
CA LEU A 7 0.84 13.47 1.62
C LEU A 7 0.38 12.03 1.90
N ASN A 8 1.23 11.26 2.57
CA ASN A 8 0.94 9.92 3.03
C ASN A 8 1.19 9.82 4.54
N ALA A 9 0.10 9.84 5.32
CA ALA A 9 0.12 9.78 6.76
C ALA A 9 -0.02 8.32 7.25
N GLY A 10 1.06 7.76 7.79
CA GLY A 10 1.04 6.50 8.53
C GLY A 10 0.75 6.72 10.02
N SER A 11 0.62 5.65 10.80
CA SER A 11 0.38 5.76 12.25
C SER A 11 1.46 6.52 13.01
N SER A 12 2.72 6.40 12.59
CA SER A 12 3.89 7.03 13.25
C SER A 12 4.80 7.78 12.26
N SER A 13 4.33 8.03 11.04
CA SER A 13 5.11 8.74 10.01
C SER A 13 4.23 9.61 9.12
N LEU A 14 4.86 10.61 8.50
CA LEU A 14 4.28 11.45 7.47
C LEU A 14 5.29 11.57 6.32
N LYS A 15 4.95 11.03 5.15
CA LYS A 15 5.74 11.23 3.92
C LYS A 15 5.11 12.35 3.11
N ILE A 16 5.96 13.18 2.54
CA ILE A 16 5.61 14.41 1.83
C ILE A 16 6.41 14.45 0.54
N SER A 17 5.75 14.71 -0.58
CA SER A 17 6.40 14.89 -1.88
C SER A 17 5.83 16.12 -2.55
N LEU A 18 6.71 17.03 -2.96
CA LEU A 18 6.36 18.27 -3.65
C LEU A 18 6.64 18.11 -5.14
N TYR A 19 5.65 18.44 -5.96
CA TYR A 19 5.73 18.33 -7.41
C TYR A 19 5.45 19.67 -8.09
N ARG A 20 6.09 19.87 -9.24
CA ARG A 20 5.63 20.86 -10.22
C ARG A 20 4.60 20.19 -11.12
N ARG A 21 3.49 20.88 -11.39
CA ARG A 21 2.49 20.43 -12.36
C ARG A 21 3.13 20.38 -13.77
N ALA A 22 3.14 19.19 -14.34
CA ALA A 22 3.60 18.88 -15.70
C ALA A 22 3.06 17.48 -16.08
N ASP A 23 3.23 17.05 -17.33
CA ASP A 23 3.03 15.67 -17.76
C ASP A 23 4.29 15.13 -18.47
N PRO A 24 5.09 14.26 -17.82
CA PRO A 24 4.90 13.71 -16.48
C PRO A 24 5.12 14.76 -15.37
N VAL A 25 4.52 14.55 -14.19
CA VAL A 25 4.75 15.41 -13.02
C VAL A 25 6.24 15.39 -12.62
N GLU A 26 6.78 16.57 -12.33
CA GLU A 26 8.19 16.73 -11.97
C GLU A 26 8.33 16.73 -10.44
N LEU A 27 9.03 15.74 -9.89
CA LEU A 27 9.36 15.69 -8.48
C LEU A 27 10.38 16.77 -8.15
N ILE A 28 10.02 17.70 -7.26
CA ILE A 28 10.91 18.77 -6.79
C ILE A 28 11.72 18.28 -5.59
N LEU A 29 11.03 17.77 -4.57
CA LEU A 29 11.66 17.26 -3.35
C LEU A 29 10.78 16.26 -2.63
N THR A 30 11.42 15.46 -1.78
CA THR A 30 10.76 14.58 -0.82
C THR A 30 11.14 14.95 0.59
N SER A 31 10.20 14.80 1.51
CA SER A 31 10.43 14.92 2.94
C SER A 31 9.69 13.79 3.66
N SER A 32 10.22 13.37 4.80
CA SER A 32 9.53 12.42 5.65
C SER A 32 9.80 12.72 7.11
N ILE A 33 8.78 12.53 7.93
CA ILE A 33 8.90 12.50 9.38
C ILE A 33 8.59 11.08 9.82
N THR A 34 9.48 10.49 10.60
CA THR A 34 9.30 9.15 11.18
C THR A 34 9.40 9.23 12.69
N ASN A 35 8.94 8.18 13.37
CA ASN A 35 8.97 8.10 14.83
C ASN A 35 8.16 9.21 15.53
N ILE A 36 7.07 9.68 14.90
CA ILE A 36 6.21 10.74 15.47
C ILE A 36 5.67 10.34 16.86
N SER A 37 5.31 9.07 17.02
CA SER A 37 4.75 8.53 18.27
C SER A 37 5.82 7.99 19.24
N THR A 38 7.11 8.01 18.87
CA THR A 38 8.21 7.42 19.66
C THR A 38 9.43 8.35 19.64
N PRO A 39 9.67 9.15 20.69
CA PRO A 39 10.76 10.12 20.68
C PRO A 39 12.16 9.51 20.55
N SER A 40 13.12 10.17 19.89
CA SER A 40 12.96 11.40 19.10
C SER A 40 12.47 11.11 17.68
N ALA A 41 11.58 11.97 17.17
CA ALA A 41 11.19 11.96 15.77
C ALA A 41 12.41 12.24 14.88
N LYS A 42 12.43 11.65 13.68
CA LYS A 42 13.48 11.90 12.68
C LYS A 42 12.85 12.62 11.50
N PHE A 43 13.39 13.78 11.17
CA PHE A 43 12.99 14.58 10.02
C PHE A 43 13.98 14.38 8.88
N SER A 44 13.47 14.05 7.71
CA SER A 44 14.24 13.99 6.48
C SER A 44 13.69 15.02 5.49
N PHE A 45 14.57 15.75 4.83
CA PHE A 45 14.26 16.73 3.81
C PHE A 45 15.34 16.69 2.75
N ASP A 46 14.93 16.34 1.53
CA ASP A 46 15.82 16.26 0.36
C ASP A 46 17.11 15.46 0.63
N ALA A 47 16.93 14.19 1.01
CA ALA A 47 17.98 13.24 1.38
C ALA A 47 18.82 13.57 2.63
N THR A 48 18.64 14.74 3.25
CA THR A 48 19.26 15.07 4.54
C THR A 48 18.37 14.63 5.68
N THR A 49 18.92 13.96 6.71
CA THR A 49 18.15 13.48 7.87
C THR A 49 18.73 14.03 9.17
N GLU A 50 17.88 14.55 10.03
CA GLU A 50 18.23 15.11 11.33
C GLU A 50 17.23 14.69 12.42
N PRO A 51 17.64 14.67 13.70
CA PRO A 51 16.72 14.58 14.82
C PRO A 51 15.80 15.80 14.87
N ALA A 52 14.50 15.60 15.08
CA ALA A 52 13.52 16.67 15.23
C ALA A 52 12.81 16.56 16.60
N PRO A 53 13.50 16.91 17.70
CA PRO A 53 12.88 16.92 19.03
C PRO A 53 11.74 17.94 19.08
N GLY A 54 10.61 17.58 19.68
CA GLY A 54 9.43 18.45 19.82
C GLY A 54 8.32 18.22 18.79
N ILE A 55 8.55 17.40 17.76
CA ILE A 55 7.47 16.91 16.90
C ILE A 55 6.77 15.75 17.62
N THR A 56 5.53 15.96 18.06
CA THR A 56 4.76 14.97 18.86
C THR A 56 3.55 14.40 18.14
N ASN A 57 3.10 15.06 17.08
CA ASN A 57 1.95 14.66 16.29
C ASN A 57 2.13 15.07 14.82
N HIS A 58 1.23 14.60 13.95
CA HIS A 58 1.29 14.87 12.51
C HIS A 58 1.10 16.34 12.13
N ALA A 59 0.36 17.12 12.93
CA ALA A 59 0.18 18.54 12.68
C ALA A 59 1.48 19.34 12.94
N ASP A 60 2.21 18.98 14.00
CA ASP A 60 3.56 19.51 14.28
C ASP A 60 4.53 19.12 13.15
N ALA A 61 4.48 17.87 12.70
CA ALA A 61 5.32 17.36 11.63
C ALA A 61 5.12 18.16 10.32
N PHE A 62 3.86 18.41 9.96
CA PHE A 62 3.52 19.21 8.80
C PHE A 62 3.95 20.68 8.94
N ALA A 63 3.77 21.27 10.14
CA ALA A 63 4.21 22.63 10.43
C ALA A 63 5.73 22.78 10.27
N HIS A 64 6.49 21.81 10.79
CA HIS A 64 7.94 21.77 10.67
C HIS A 64 8.39 21.68 9.21
N PHE A 65 7.73 20.83 8.41
CA PHE A 65 7.96 20.75 6.97
C PHE A 65 7.76 22.11 6.27
N LEU A 66 6.65 22.81 6.53
CA LEU A 66 6.40 24.12 5.91
C LEU A 66 7.46 25.17 6.29
N SER A 67 7.92 25.16 7.55
CA SER A 67 9.00 26.04 7.99
C SER A 67 10.30 25.75 7.25
N ARG A 68 10.62 24.47 7.00
CA ARG A 68 11.82 24.05 6.25
C ARG A 68 11.70 24.32 4.76
N LEU A 69 10.51 24.21 4.20
CA LEU A 69 10.23 24.54 2.81
C LEU A 69 10.42 26.05 2.54
N ALA A 70 9.95 26.90 3.45
CA ALA A 70 10.07 28.35 3.33
C ALA A 70 11.53 28.85 3.45
N SER A 71 12.38 28.13 4.17
CA SER A 71 13.81 28.46 4.33
C SER A 71 14.73 27.75 3.33
N HIS A 72 14.18 26.92 2.43
CA HIS A 72 14.96 26.25 1.39
C HIS A 72 15.45 27.24 0.32
N SER A 73 16.54 26.89 -0.36
CA SER A 73 17.09 27.65 -1.49
C SER A 73 17.21 26.72 -2.71
N PRO A 74 16.47 26.98 -3.81
CA PRO A 74 15.57 28.11 -4.02
C PRO A 74 14.31 28.06 -3.12
N PRO A 75 13.71 29.21 -2.77
CA PRO A 75 12.51 29.23 -1.94
C PRO A 75 11.30 28.69 -2.71
N TYR A 76 10.47 27.91 -2.02
CA TYR A 76 9.15 27.48 -2.51
C TYR A 76 8.07 28.08 -1.62
N PRO A 77 7.49 29.23 -2.00
CA PRO A 77 6.47 29.90 -1.18
C PRO A 77 5.25 28.99 -0.99
N PRO A 78 4.74 28.84 0.24
CA PRO A 78 3.53 28.04 0.48
C PRO A 78 2.30 28.48 -0.34
N ALA A 79 2.24 29.76 -0.74
CA ALA A 79 1.18 30.29 -1.60
C ALA A 79 1.18 29.73 -3.04
N GLU A 80 2.29 29.14 -3.51
CA GLU A 80 2.35 28.47 -4.82
C GLU A 80 1.81 27.04 -4.79
N ILE A 81 1.56 26.49 -3.60
CA ILE A 81 0.91 25.19 -3.43
C ILE A 81 -0.59 25.37 -3.72
N ARG A 82 -1.02 24.91 -4.89
CA ARG A 82 -2.42 25.00 -5.34
C ARG A 82 -3.25 23.81 -4.90
N TYR A 83 -2.65 22.62 -4.88
CA TYR A 83 -3.33 21.38 -4.51
C TYR A 83 -2.55 20.58 -3.49
N ILE A 84 -3.29 19.91 -2.59
CA ILE A 84 -2.75 18.98 -1.60
C ILE A 84 -3.51 17.66 -1.74
N CYS A 85 -2.82 16.62 -2.20
CA CYS A 85 -3.33 15.28 -2.32
C CYS A 85 -3.10 14.52 -1.00
N HIS A 86 -4.18 14.03 -0.40
CA HIS A 86 -4.15 13.28 0.84
C HIS A 86 -4.47 11.82 0.58
N ARG A 87 -3.55 10.91 0.88
CA ARG A 87 -3.88 9.49 0.92
C ARG A 87 -4.79 9.20 2.12
N VAL A 88 -5.94 8.60 1.83
CA VAL A 88 -6.89 8.10 2.83
C VAL A 88 -7.06 6.60 2.59
N VAL A 89 -6.89 5.78 3.64
CA VAL A 89 -6.91 4.33 3.46
C VAL A 89 -8.32 3.85 3.11
N HIS A 90 -9.32 4.22 3.92
CA HIS A 90 -10.69 3.74 3.72
C HIS A 90 -11.59 4.85 3.18
N GLY A 91 -12.09 4.69 1.96
CA GLY A 91 -13.05 5.61 1.33
C GLY A 91 -14.52 5.25 1.53
N GLY A 92 -14.84 4.02 1.96
CA GLY A 92 -16.23 3.64 2.18
C GLY A 92 -17.03 3.77 0.88
N ALA A 93 -18.04 4.64 0.87
CA ALA A 93 -18.83 4.92 -0.33
C ALA A 93 -18.10 5.78 -1.38
N PHE A 94 -16.96 6.41 -1.05
CA PHE A 94 -16.18 7.16 -2.03
C PHE A 94 -15.47 6.20 -2.99
N THR A 95 -15.86 6.26 -4.27
CA THR A 95 -15.34 5.42 -5.36
C THR A 95 -14.28 6.12 -6.23
N THR A 96 -14.02 7.40 -5.95
CA THR A 96 -13.13 8.26 -6.74
C THR A 96 -12.56 9.36 -5.83
N ARG A 97 -11.51 10.04 -6.30
CA ARG A 97 -10.92 11.21 -5.62
C ARG A 97 -11.98 12.25 -5.30
N THR A 98 -11.87 12.91 -4.15
CA THR A 98 -12.90 13.86 -3.67
C THR A 98 -12.24 15.13 -3.15
N PRO A 99 -12.57 16.32 -3.71
CA PRO A 99 -12.23 17.60 -3.10
C PRO A 99 -12.75 17.67 -1.67
N ILE A 100 -11.92 18.14 -0.73
CA ILE A 100 -12.25 18.17 0.68
C ILE A 100 -12.85 19.52 1.03
N ASP A 101 -14.17 19.57 1.15
CA ASP A 101 -14.91 20.60 1.88
C ASP A 101 -15.28 20.14 3.30
N ALA A 102 -16.03 20.95 4.05
CA ALA A 102 -16.47 20.60 5.40
C ALA A 102 -17.33 19.33 5.43
N SER A 103 -18.23 19.14 4.46
CA SER A 103 -19.11 17.97 4.39
C SER A 103 -18.34 16.70 4.05
N ALA A 104 -17.42 16.77 3.09
CA ALA A 104 -16.53 15.68 2.71
C ALA A 104 -15.62 15.31 3.88
N TYR A 105 -15.06 16.28 4.60
CA TYR A 105 -14.27 16.03 5.81
C TYR A 105 -15.07 15.25 6.85
N ASP A 106 -16.29 15.69 7.18
CA ASP A 106 -17.14 15.01 8.18
C ASP A 106 -17.52 13.59 7.74
N ARG A 107 -17.80 13.39 6.44
CA ARG A 107 -18.05 12.05 5.88
C ARG A 107 -16.83 11.14 5.97
N ILE A 108 -15.62 11.64 5.69
CA ILE A 108 -14.37 10.87 5.85
C ILE A 108 -14.12 10.58 7.34
N ALA A 109 -14.42 11.54 8.22
CA ALA A 109 -14.30 11.37 9.66
C ALA A 109 -15.21 10.25 10.18
N ALA A 110 -16.45 10.18 9.70
CA ALA A 110 -17.40 9.13 10.03
C ALA A 110 -16.94 7.73 9.59
N LEU A 111 -16.08 7.61 8.56
CA LEU A 111 -15.48 6.32 8.16
C LEU A 111 -14.52 5.76 9.21
N SER A 112 -14.10 6.55 10.20
CA SER A 112 -13.30 6.06 11.31
C SER A 112 -14.04 5.01 12.14
N ASP A 113 -15.39 4.98 12.14
CA ASP A 113 -16.14 3.89 12.78
C ASP A 113 -15.97 2.54 12.03
N LEU A 114 -15.62 2.57 10.74
CA LEU A 114 -15.40 1.39 9.91
C LEU A 114 -13.94 0.93 9.89
N ALA A 115 -13.00 1.88 10.04
CA ALA A 115 -11.57 1.64 9.97
C ALA A 115 -10.76 2.59 10.89
N PRO A 116 -10.94 2.50 12.22
CA PRO A 116 -10.41 3.49 13.18
C PRO A 116 -8.88 3.53 13.18
N LEU A 117 -8.24 2.38 12.98
CA LEU A 117 -6.78 2.25 12.94
C LEU A 117 -6.11 2.84 11.69
N HIS A 118 -6.88 3.28 10.69
CA HIS A 118 -6.32 3.58 9.36
C HIS A 118 -6.55 5.03 8.90
N ASN A 119 -7.68 5.66 9.24
CA ASN A 119 -7.99 7.02 8.77
C ASN A 119 -7.60 8.15 9.74
N GLY A 120 -7.40 7.87 11.04
CA GLY A 120 -7.19 8.91 12.05
C GLY A 120 -5.98 9.83 11.78
N ALA A 121 -4.85 9.24 11.36
CA ALA A 121 -3.64 10.01 11.01
C ALA A 121 -3.87 10.93 9.80
N ALA A 122 -4.58 10.43 8.77
CA ALA A 122 -4.88 11.20 7.57
C ALA A 122 -5.78 12.40 7.89
N LEU A 123 -6.83 12.22 8.70
CA LEU A 123 -7.74 13.30 9.11
C LEU A 123 -7.02 14.42 9.87
N SER A 124 -6.09 14.07 10.77
CA SER A 124 -5.27 15.05 11.49
C SER A 124 -4.43 15.91 10.54
N VAL A 125 -3.79 15.28 9.54
CA VAL A 125 -3.01 15.98 8.52
C VAL A 125 -3.88 16.84 7.62
N ILE A 126 -5.01 16.32 7.16
CA ILE A 126 -5.98 17.08 6.35
C ILE A 126 -6.40 18.35 7.07
N LYS A 127 -6.78 18.23 8.35
CA LYS A 127 -7.17 19.38 9.18
C LYS A 127 -6.02 20.38 9.29
N ALA A 128 -4.80 19.92 9.57
CA ALA A 128 -3.63 20.80 9.65
C ALA A 128 -3.34 21.53 8.33
N CYS A 129 -3.51 20.85 7.19
CA CYS A 129 -3.31 21.44 5.86
C CYS A 129 -4.33 22.53 5.55
N ILE A 130 -5.62 22.26 5.80
CA ILE A 130 -6.70 23.24 5.57
C ILE A 130 -6.46 24.53 6.39
N HIS A 131 -5.99 24.40 7.64
CA HIS A 131 -5.73 25.57 8.49
C HIS A 131 -4.47 26.35 8.07
N ARG A 132 -3.41 25.65 7.65
CA ARG A 132 -2.10 26.28 7.36
C ARG A 132 -1.95 26.76 5.92
N LEU A 133 -2.67 26.16 4.98
CA LEU A 133 -2.67 26.48 3.55
C LEU A 133 -4.10 26.74 3.07
N PRO A 134 -4.80 27.78 3.58
CA PRO A 134 -6.22 27.99 3.33
C PRO A 134 -6.56 28.30 1.86
N THR A 135 -5.59 28.72 1.07
CA THR A 135 -5.74 28.98 -0.37
C THR A 135 -5.50 27.74 -1.25
N ALA A 136 -5.01 26.64 -0.67
CA ALA A 136 -4.75 25.40 -1.38
C ALA A 136 -5.97 24.47 -1.32
N HIS A 137 -6.29 23.82 -2.43
CA HIS A 137 -7.37 22.85 -2.50
C HIS A 137 -6.88 21.48 -2.01
N SER A 138 -7.45 21.01 -0.90
CA SER A 138 -7.20 19.65 -0.41
C SER A 138 -8.08 18.64 -1.13
N VAL A 139 -7.50 17.52 -1.57
CA VAL A 139 -8.19 16.44 -2.29
C VAL A 139 -7.86 15.11 -1.63
N ALA A 140 -8.88 14.32 -1.29
CA ALA A 140 -8.72 12.99 -0.75
C ALA A 140 -8.62 11.94 -1.86
N TYR A 141 -7.63 11.07 -1.76
CA TYR A 141 -7.40 9.93 -2.64
C TYR A 141 -7.50 8.64 -1.83
N PHE A 142 -8.42 7.77 -2.20
CA PHE A 142 -8.78 6.62 -1.38
C PHE A 142 -8.12 5.33 -1.91
N ASP A 143 -7.47 4.57 -1.03
CA ASP A 143 -6.91 3.26 -1.40
C ASP A 143 -8.00 2.26 -1.82
N SER A 144 -9.25 2.46 -1.40
CA SER A 144 -10.39 1.62 -1.81
C SER A 144 -10.97 1.99 -3.18
N ALA A 145 -10.64 3.16 -3.74
CA ALA A 145 -11.31 3.67 -4.95
C ALA A 145 -11.04 2.79 -6.18
N PHE A 146 -9.81 2.31 -6.37
CA PHE A 146 -9.43 1.44 -7.49
C PHE A 146 -10.25 0.13 -7.52
N HIS A 147 -10.79 -0.28 -6.37
CA HIS A 147 -11.55 -1.51 -6.20
C HIS A 147 -13.08 -1.32 -6.36
N ALA A 148 -13.52 -0.11 -6.72
CA ALA A 148 -14.94 0.17 -6.96
C ALA A 148 -15.56 -0.68 -8.08
N SER A 149 -14.74 -1.21 -8.99
CA SER A 149 -15.15 -2.10 -10.08
C SER A 149 -15.40 -3.56 -9.65
N ILE A 150 -15.10 -3.94 -8.40
CA ILE A 150 -15.27 -5.33 -7.94
C ILE A 150 -16.76 -5.74 -8.06
N PRO A 151 -17.09 -6.83 -8.79
CA PRO A 151 -18.45 -7.30 -8.93
C PRO A 151 -19.14 -7.64 -7.60
N ARG A 152 -20.47 -7.46 -7.54
CA ARG A 152 -21.26 -7.68 -6.31
C ARG A 152 -21.05 -9.06 -5.70
N HIS A 153 -20.98 -10.13 -6.51
CA HIS A 153 -20.80 -11.49 -6.00
C HIS A 153 -19.41 -11.74 -5.37
N ILE A 154 -18.42 -10.88 -5.67
CA ILE A 154 -17.08 -10.92 -5.07
C ILE A 154 -17.01 -10.02 -3.83
N SER A 155 -17.70 -8.88 -3.86
CA SER A 155 -17.66 -7.92 -2.75
C SER A 155 -18.61 -8.25 -1.59
N THR A 156 -19.63 -9.07 -1.83
CA THR A 156 -20.67 -9.39 -0.82
C THR A 156 -20.20 -10.46 0.17
N TYR A 157 -20.36 -10.19 1.46
CA TYR A 157 -20.23 -11.22 2.51
C TYR A 157 -21.55 -11.99 2.68
N ALA A 158 -21.46 -13.30 2.91
CA ALA A 158 -22.60 -14.18 3.17
C ALA A 158 -23.13 -14.01 4.62
N ILE A 159 -23.64 -12.82 4.91
CA ILE A 159 -24.27 -12.42 6.18
C ILE A 159 -25.65 -11.81 5.90
N ASP A 160 -26.37 -11.38 6.94
CA ASP A 160 -27.60 -10.61 6.77
C ASP A 160 -27.35 -9.37 5.90
N GLN A 161 -28.04 -9.32 4.74
CA GLN A 161 -27.80 -8.30 3.73
C GLN A 161 -28.37 -6.93 4.12
N ASP A 162 -29.40 -6.88 4.96
CA ASP A 162 -29.98 -5.62 5.44
C ASP A 162 -29.03 -4.97 6.45
N VAL A 163 -28.50 -5.77 7.39
CA VAL A 163 -27.46 -5.32 8.32
C VAL A 163 -26.20 -4.88 7.56
N ALA A 164 -25.78 -5.66 6.56
CA ALA A 164 -24.61 -5.34 5.75
C ALA A 164 -24.78 -4.02 5.00
N ALA A 165 -25.93 -3.78 4.37
CA ALA A 165 -26.21 -2.55 3.64
C ALA A 165 -26.23 -1.33 4.57
N GLN A 166 -26.92 -1.41 5.70
CA GLN A 166 -27.03 -0.31 6.67
C GLN A 166 -25.68 0.09 7.27
N ARG A 167 -24.77 -0.87 7.45
CA ARG A 167 -23.46 -0.66 8.07
C ARG A 167 -22.30 -0.58 7.08
N GLY A 168 -22.58 -0.70 5.78
CA GLY A 168 -21.55 -0.74 4.74
C GLY A 168 -20.60 -1.93 4.85
N LEU A 169 -21.06 -3.10 5.30
CA LEU A 169 -20.24 -4.30 5.46
C LEU A 169 -20.10 -5.05 4.13
N LYS A 170 -19.00 -4.79 3.44
CA LYS A 170 -18.62 -5.48 2.20
C LYS A 170 -17.10 -5.50 2.08
N LYS A 171 -16.57 -6.29 1.14
CA LYS A 171 -15.19 -6.14 0.73
C LYS A 171 -15.01 -4.79 0.02
N TYR A 172 -14.06 -3.99 0.50
CA TYR A 172 -13.64 -2.73 -0.12
C TYR A 172 -12.34 -2.91 -0.88
N GLY A 173 -11.34 -3.55 -0.28
CA GLY A 173 -9.99 -3.59 -0.84
C GLY A 173 -9.18 -2.32 -0.59
N PHE A 174 -7.85 -2.43 -0.64
CA PHE A 174 -6.91 -1.34 -0.35
C PHE A 174 -5.63 -1.48 -1.17
N HIS A 175 -4.69 -0.54 -1.00
CA HIS A 175 -3.52 -0.34 -1.88
C HIS A 175 -3.91 0.02 -3.33
N GLY A 176 -5.12 0.57 -3.54
CA GLY A 176 -5.61 0.97 -4.84
C GLY A 176 -4.76 2.01 -5.54
N LEU A 177 -4.13 2.94 -4.81
CA LEU A 177 -3.20 3.91 -5.38
C LEU A 177 -1.96 3.21 -5.95
N SER A 178 -1.44 2.21 -5.23
CA SER A 178 -0.35 1.38 -5.74
C SER A 178 -0.77 0.54 -6.95
N PHE A 179 -1.95 -0.10 -6.90
CA PHE A 179 -2.43 -0.88 -8.04
C PHE A 179 -2.68 -0.01 -9.30
N SER A 180 -3.20 1.21 -9.14
CA SER A 180 -3.34 2.19 -10.23
C SER A 180 -1.98 2.53 -10.85
N PHE A 181 -1.00 2.86 -10.00
CA PHE A 181 0.37 3.13 -10.44
C PHE A 181 0.95 1.94 -11.22
N ILE A 182 0.85 0.73 -10.65
CA ILE A 182 1.42 -0.49 -11.22
C ILE A 182 0.77 -0.82 -12.56
N LEU A 183 -0.55 -0.69 -12.68
CA LEU A 183 -1.26 -0.89 -13.93
C LEU A 183 -0.74 0.05 -15.01
N ARG A 184 -0.64 1.35 -14.71
CA ARG A 184 -0.13 2.36 -15.64
C ARG A 184 1.32 2.10 -16.03
N ALA A 185 2.19 1.85 -15.06
CA ALA A 185 3.61 1.58 -15.30
C ALA A 185 3.83 0.30 -16.12
N THR A 186 3.05 -0.75 -15.84
CA THR A 186 3.09 -2.02 -16.57
C THR A 186 2.55 -1.85 -17.99
N SER A 187 1.47 -1.10 -18.17
CA SER A 187 0.94 -0.70 -19.49
C SER A 187 2.00 -0.01 -20.35
N THR A 188 2.69 0.98 -19.80
CA THR A 188 3.81 1.64 -20.49
C THR A 188 4.94 0.65 -20.81
N HIS A 189 5.34 -0.20 -19.85
CA HIS A 189 6.44 -1.14 -20.03
C HIS A 189 6.14 -2.19 -21.12
N LEU A 190 4.92 -2.71 -21.15
CA LEU A 190 4.50 -3.72 -22.13
C LEU A 190 4.07 -3.12 -23.47
N SER A 191 3.97 -1.79 -23.57
CA SER A 191 3.43 -1.09 -24.74
C SER A 191 2.03 -1.59 -25.12
N LEU A 192 1.21 -1.87 -24.10
CA LEU A 192 -0.18 -2.31 -24.24
C LEU A 192 -1.10 -1.31 -23.53
N PRO A 193 -2.30 -1.02 -24.05
CA PRO A 193 -3.23 -0.13 -23.37
C PRO A 193 -3.65 -0.73 -22.03
N ALA A 194 -3.72 0.09 -20.97
CA ALA A 194 -4.08 -0.37 -19.63
C ALA A 194 -5.43 -1.12 -19.61
N SER A 195 -6.38 -0.69 -20.44
CA SER A 195 -7.70 -1.31 -20.59
C SER A 195 -7.71 -2.71 -21.22
N SER A 196 -6.58 -3.19 -21.78
CA SER A 196 -6.48 -4.56 -22.29
C SER A 196 -5.72 -5.50 -21.35
N LEU A 197 -5.14 -4.99 -20.27
CA LEU A 197 -4.26 -5.79 -19.41
C LEU A 197 -5.01 -6.64 -18.40
N ASN A 198 -4.62 -7.91 -18.33
CA ASN A 198 -4.98 -8.84 -17.27
C ASN A 198 -3.73 -9.13 -16.41
N LEU A 199 -3.73 -8.63 -15.17
CA LEU A 199 -2.57 -8.71 -14.27
C LEU A 199 -2.95 -9.41 -12.97
N ILE A 200 -2.00 -10.15 -12.42
CA ILE A 200 -1.99 -10.47 -10.99
C ILE A 200 -0.92 -9.60 -10.35
N VAL A 201 -1.30 -8.75 -9.39
CA VAL A 201 -0.36 -7.84 -8.74
C VAL A 201 -0.22 -8.22 -7.27
N LEU A 202 1.02 -8.43 -6.84
CA LEU A 202 1.42 -8.71 -5.46
C LEU A 202 2.08 -7.47 -4.87
N HIS A 203 1.32 -6.65 -4.16
CA HIS A 203 1.86 -5.54 -3.36
C HIS A 203 2.27 -6.09 -1.99
N LEU A 204 3.57 -6.34 -1.80
CA LEU A 204 4.10 -7.00 -0.61
C LEU A 204 4.97 -6.00 0.18
N GLY A 205 4.48 -5.59 1.34
CA GLY A 205 5.18 -4.73 2.30
C GLY A 205 4.84 -5.12 3.74
N SER A 206 4.99 -4.20 4.69
CA SER A 206 4.55 -4.44 6.08
C SER A 206 3.04 -4.73 6.18
N GLY A 207 2.25 -4.11 5.31
CA GLY A 207 0.95 -4.61 4.86
C GLY A 207 1.10 -5.23 3.47
N ALA A 208 0.47 -6.38 3.25
CA ALA A 208 0.57 -7.11 1.99
C ALA A 208 -0.83 -7.38 1.41
N SER A 209 -0.97 -7.27 0.10
CA SER A 209 -2.19 -7.62 -0.62
C SER A 209 -1.91 -8.10 -2.03
N ALA A 210 -2.80 -8.92 -2.56
CA ALA A 210 -2.84 -9.31 -3.97
C ALA A 210 -4.08 -8.71 -4.66
N CYS A 211 -3.98 -8.39 -5.94
CA CYS A 211 -5.10 -7.92 -6.77
C CYS A 211 -5.13 -8.67 -8.12
N ALA A 212 -6.31 -9.12 -8.52
CA ALA A 212 -6.60 -9.52 -9.88
C ALA A 212 -7.12 -8.30 -10.64
N ILE A 213 -6.42 -7.89 -11.68
CA ILE A 213 -6.83 -6.83 -12.59
C ILE A 213 -7.27 -7.50 -13.89
N SER A 214 -8.49 -7.23 -14.33
CA SER A 214 -9.03 -7.71 -15.61
C SER A 214 -9.38 -6.52 -16.50
N SER A 215 -8.85 -6.51 -17.72
CA SER A 215 -9.06 -5.41 -18.68
C SER A 215 -8.84 -4.02 -18.06
N GLY A 216 -7.76 -3.88 -17.28
CA GLY A 216 -7.39 -2.63 -16.60
C GLY A 216 -8.25 -2.24 -15.38
N SER A 217 -9.20 -3.07 -14.95
CA SER A 217 -10.05 -2.79 -13.78
C SER A 217 -9.84 -3.85 -12.69
N SER A 218 -9.98 -3.46 -11.41
CA SER A 218 -9.90 -4.44 -10.32
C SER A 218 -11.08 -5.41 -10.38
N LEU A 219 -10.78 -6.71 -10.58
CA LEU A 219 -11.75 -7.79 -10.54
C LEU A 219 -11.92 -8.33 -9.11
N ASP A 220 -10.81 -8.53 -8.41
CA ASP A 220 -10.79 -8.98 -7.01
C ASP A 220 -9.51 -8.52 -6.30
N THR A 221 -9.53 -8.49 -4.97
CA THR A 221 -8.39 -8.17 -4.13
C THR A 221 -8.45 -8.94 -2.80
N SER A 222 -7.27 -9.19 -2.22
CA SER A 222 -7.13 -10.09 -1.07
C SER A 222 -7.67 -9.45 0.21
N MET A 223 -7.57 -8.12 0.32
CA MET A 223 -8.11 -7.39 1.46
C MET A 223 -9.62 -7.27 1.37
N GLY A 224 -10.26 -7.18 2.54
CA GLY A 224 -11.70 -7.30 2.70
C GLY A 224 -12.35 -5.99 3.10
N LEU A 225 -13.19 -6.05 4.14
CA LEU A 225 -13.75 -4.90 4.84
C LEU A 225 -12.64 -3.95 5.34
N THR A 226 -11.57 -4.53 5.86
CA THR A 226 -10.41 -3.79 6.37
C THR A 226 -9.12 -4.38 5.78
N PRO A 227 -7.99 -3.67 5.90
CA PRO A 227 -6.66 -4.16 5.52
C PRO A 227 -6.15 -5.38 6.32
N LEU A 228 -6.95 -5.96 7.22
CA LEU A 228 -6.60 -7.14 8.00
C LEU A 228 -6.79 -8.45 7.22
N SER A 229 -7.86 -8.55 6.42
CA SER A 229 -8.15 -9.75 5.64
C SER A 229 -7.13 -9.92 4.51
N GLY A 230 -6.89 -11.16 4.11
CA GLY A 230 -6.00 -11.50 3.01
C GLY A 230 -4.67 -12.05 3.49
N LEU A 231 -3.58 -11.54 2.90
CA LEU A 231 -2.22 -11.92 3.25
C LEU A 231 -1.87 -11.47 4.68
N PRO A 232 -1.09 -12.27 5.45
CA PRO A 232 -0.53 -11.79 6.70
C PRO A 232 0.45 -10.64 6.44
N GLY A 233 0.61 -9.79 7.44
CA GLY A 233 1.54 -8.66 7.42
C GLY A 233 2.57 -8.78 8.54
N ALA A 234 3.32 -7.69 8.76
CA ALA A 234 4.32 -7.63 9.81
C ALA A 234 3.74 -7.89 11.19
N THR A 235 2.62 -7.22 11.48
CA THR A 235 1.92 -7.33 12.75
C THR A 235 0.47 -7.79 12.59
N ARG A 236 0.04 -8.05 11.35
CA ARG A 236 -1.34 -8.41 11.00
C ARG A 236 -1.47 -9.90 10.75
N SER A 237 -2.53 -10.51 11.24
CA SER A 237 -2.78 -11.95 11.09
C SER A 237 -3.01 -12.39 9.64
N GLY A 238 -3.53 -11.49 8.80
CA GLY A 238 -4.18 -11.92 7.56
C GLY A 238 -5.52 -12.60 7.86
N THR A 239 -6.06 -13.31 6.86
CA THR A 239 -7.27 -14.12 7.05
C THR A 239 -7.02 -15.27 8.03
N VAL A 240 -7.89 -15.37 9.02
CA VAL A 240 -7.98 -16.48 10.00
C VAL A 240 -9.44 -16.89 10.14
N ASP A 241 -9.70 -18.02 10.82
CA ASP A 241 -11.05 -18.39 11.21
C ASP A 241 -11.70 -17.26 12.05
N PRO A 242 -12.89 -16.74 11.69
CA PRO A 242 -13.54 -15.66 12.44
C PRO A 242 -13.82 -15.99 13.92
N SER A 243 -13.97 -17.26 14.27
CA SER A 243 -14.20 -17.73 15.64
C SER A 243 -12.91 -17.81 16.48
N LEU A 244 -11.74 -17.89 15.84
CA LEU A 244 -10.44 -18.06 16.51
C LEU A 244 -10.20 -17.01 17.58
N ILE A 245 -10.60 -15.75 17.33
CA ILE A 245 -10.34 -14.65 18.24
C ILE A 245 -11.07 -14.81 19.59
N PHE A 246 -12.24 -15.46 19.59
CA PHE A 246 -13.01 -15.71 20.81
C PHE A 246 -12.43 -16.88 21.63
N HIS A 247 -11.70 -17.79 20.99
CA HIS A 247 -10.90 -18.81 21.66
C HIS A 247 -9.57 -18.23 22.17
N TYR A 248 -8.99 -17.28 21.44
CA TYR A 248 -7.76 -16.59 21.85
C TYR A 248 -8.00 -15.72 23.09
N THR A 249 -9.15 -15.03 23.17
CA THR A 249 -9.51 -14.22 24.33
C THR A 249 -11.01 -14.14 24.56
N ASN A 250 -11.43 -14.29 25.81
CA ASN A 250 -12.83 -14.09 26.24
C ASN A 250 -13.27 -12.62 26.28
N THR A 251 -12.38 -11.67 25.94
CA THR A 251 -12.65 -10.23 25.93
C THR A 251 -12.59 -9.61 24.53
N ALA A 252 -12.62 -10.42 23.47
CA ALA A 252 -12.44 -9.99 22.08
C ALA A 252 -13.25 -8.72 21.70
N GLY A 253 -14.53 -8.66 22.10
CA GLY A 253 -15.42 -7.52 21.79
C GLY A 253 -15.30 -6.31 22.71
N ARG A 254 -14.46 -6.34 23.76
CA ARG A 254 -14.25 -5.19 24.65
C ARG A 254 -13.33 -4.17 23.98
N MET A 255 -13.52 -2.89 24.31
CA MET A 255 -12.60 -1.83 23.87
C MET A 255 -11.21 -2.05 24.47
N THR A 256 -10.16 -1.74 23.71
CA THR A 256 -8.80 -1.76 24.23
C THR A 256 -8.53 -0.57 25.15
N HIS A 257 -7.66 -0.77 26.14
CA HIS A 257 -7.11 0.27 27.01
C HIS A 257 -5.64 0.59 26.70
N ASP A 258 -5.06 -0.02 25.65
CA ASP A 258 -3.69 0.26 25.24
C ASP A 258 -3.54 1.73 24.82
N PRO A 259 -2.67 2.53 25.50
CA PRO A 259 -2.45 3.93 25.14
C PRO A 259 -2.01 4.15 23.68
N ALA A 260 -1.29 3.19 23.08
CA ALA A 260 -0.85 3.26 21.68
C ALA A 260 -1.98 3.00 20.66
N SER A 261 -3.12 2.49 21.14
CA SER A 261 -4.33 2.20 20.36
C SER A 261 -5.50 3.11 20.76
N ALA A 262 -5.48 3.68 21.97
CA ALA A 262 -6.49 4.59 22.52
C ALA A 262 -6.57 5.96 21.82
N VAL A 263 -5.58 6.30 20.98
CA VAL A 263 -5.61 7.50 20.12
C VAL A 263 -6.61 7.32 18.96
N ALA A 264 -6.90 6.07 18.57
CA ALA A 264 -7.96 5.76 17.62
C ALA A 264 -9.25 5.47 18.41
N LEU A 265 -10.31 6.25 18.16
CA LEU A 265 -11.61 6.03 18.80
C LEU A 265 -12.08 4.59 18.54
N ARG A 266 -12.48 3.86 19.60
CA ARG A 266 -13.26 2.61 19.54
C ARG A 266 -12.59 1.37 18.92
N VAL A 267 -11.30 1.14 19.18
CA VAL A 267 -10.64 -0.12 18.78
C VAL A 267 -10.97 -1.25 19.76
N THR A 268 -11.43 -2.41 19.27
CA THR A 268 -11.65 -3.60 20.10
C THR A 268 -10.34 -4.34 20.43
N ARG A 269 -10.37 -5.17 21.48
CA ARG A 269 -9.24 -6.06 21.81
C ARG A 269 -8.93 -7.03 20.68
N ALA A 270 -9.95 -7.50 19.96
CA ALA A 270 -9.80 -8.30 18.76
C ALA A 270 -8.98 -7.58 17.68
N GLU A 271 -9.34 -6.34 17.35
CA GLU A 271 -8.62 -5.55 16.34
C GLU A 271 -7.17 -5.28 16.74
N GLU A 272 -6.92 -4.97 18.01
CA GLU A 272 -5.56 -4.77 18.54
C GLU A 272 -4.70 -6.03 18.37
N ILE A 273 -5.20 -7.19 18.83
CA ILE A 273 -4.49 -8.47 18.73
C ILE A 273 -4.21 -8.79 17.27
N LEU A 274 -5.22 -8.74 16.41
CA LEU A 274 -5.10 -9.19 15.03
C LEU A 274 -4.35 -8.20 14.14
N ASN A 275 -4.30 -6.90 14.45
CA ASN A 275 -3.56 -5.91 13.64
C ASN A 275 -2.16 -5.57 14.15
N ARG A 276 -1.91 -5.68 15.47
CA ARG A 276 -0.67 -5.24 16.11
C ARG A 276 0.08 -6.37 16.81
N GLY A 277 -0.64 -7.35 17.35
CA GLY A 277 -0.10 -8.47 18.10
C GLY A 277 0.10 -9.77 17.30
N ALA A 278 -0.12 -9.75 15.98
CA ALA A 278 -0.10 -10.93 15.12
C ALA A 278 1.00 -10.84 14.05
N GLY A 279 0.80 -11.52 12.91
CA GLY A 279 1.70 -11.49 11.77
C GLY A 279 3.02 -12.21 12.01
N TRP A 280 3.98 -12.03 11.10
CA TRP A 280 5.29 -12.67 11.23
C TRP A 280 6.10 -12.14 12.41
N ASN A 281 5.77 -10.97 12.97
CA ASN A 281 6.37 -10.51 14.22
C ASN A 281 6.02 -11.45 15.39
N ALA A 282 4.78 -11.93 15.47
CA ALA A 282 4.38 -12.88 16.50
C ALA A 282 5.04 -14.27 16.30
N LEU A 283 5.38 -14.63 15.06
CA LEU A 283 6.02 -15.91 14.74
C LEU A 283 7.53 -15.86 14.92
N ALA A 284 8.20 -14.83 14.39
CA ALA A 284 9.65 -14.74 14.24
C ALA A 284 10.31 -13.67 15.13
N GLY A 285 9.53 -12.89 15.88
CA GLY A 285 10.04 -11.86 16.79
C GLY A 285 10.64 -10.63 16.10
N THR A 286 10.36 -10.43 14.81
CA THR A 286 10.81 -9.26 14.04
C THR A 286 9.76 -8.85 13.01
N THR A 287 9.63 -7.56 12.74
CA THR A 287 8.83 -7.02 11.62
C THR A 287 9.60 -6.96 10.31
N ASP A 288 10.93 -7.10 10.36
CA ASP A 288 11.82 -7.10 9.19
C ASP A 288 11.77 -8.44 8.44
N PHE A 289 11.06 -8.45 7.32
CA PHE A 289 10.95 -9.62 6.47
C PHE A 289 12.27 -9.98 5.75
N GLY A 290 13.15 -9.01 5.51
CA GLY A 290 14.47 -9.27 4.93
C GLY A 290 15.36 -10.10 5.86
N ARG A 291 15.29 -9.83 7.17
CA ARG A 291 15.92 -10.67 8.20
C ARG A 291 15.31 -12.08 8.22
N ILE A 292 13.98 -12.19 8.15
CA ILE A 292 13.30 -13.48 8.10
C ILE A 292 13.80 -14.31 6.92
N VAL A 293 13.83 -13.74 5.72
CA VAL A 293 14.35 -14.41 4.52
C VAL A 293 15.80 -14.85 4.73
N THR A 294 16.67 -13.94 5.17
CA THR A 294 18.10 -14.22 5.39
C THR A 294 18.31 -15.40 6.34
N VAL A 295 17.55 -15.46 7.43
CA VAL A 295 17.64 -16.55 8.41
C VAL A 295 17.01 -17.83 7.86
N ALA A 296 15.83 -17.74 7.23
CA ALA A 296 15.08 -18.88 6.71
C ALA A 296 15.79 -19.60 5.55
N THR A 297 16.61 -18.89 4.78
CA THR A 297 17.29 -19.44 3.59
C THR A 297 18.79 -19.65 3.78
N ARG A 298 19.31 -19.42 4.99
CA ARG A 298 20.71 -19.71 5.31
C ARG A 298 20.99 -21.20 5.11
N LYS A 299 22.06 -21.53 4.38
CA LYS A 299 22.52 -22.92 4.25
C LYS A 299 22.85 -23.46 5.64
N ARG A 300 22.29 -24.63 5.97
CA ARG A 300 22.63 -25.34 7.21
C ARG A 300 24.05 -25.87 7.09
N GLU A 301 24.83 -25.70 8.15
CA GLU A 301 26.10 -26.41 8.27
C GLU A 301 25.81 -27.87 8.58
N GLU A 302 26.46 -28.79 7.86
CA GLU A 302 26.30 -30.22 8.07
C GLU A 302 26.60 -30.58 9.54
N GLY A 303 25.68 -31.32 10.16
CA GLY A 303 25.82 -31.76 11.55
C GLY A 303 25.40 -30.75 12.63
N LYS A 304 24.93 -29.54 12.28
CA LYS A 304 24.37 -28.59 13.26
C LYS A 304 22.85 -28.65 13.31
N GLU A 305 22.30 -28.70 14.53
CA GLU A 305 20.86 -28.58 14.77
C GLU A 305 20.33 -27.19 14.41
N GLU A 306 19.07 -27.14 14.00
CA GLU A 306 18.41 -25.88 13.68
C GLU A 306 18.14 -25.06 14.95
N THR A 307 18.48 -23.78 14.92
CA THR A 307 18.16 -22.87 16.02
C THR A 307 16.65 -22.61 16.08
N GLU A 308 16.14 -22.26 17.25
CA GLU A 308 14.72 -21.90 17.41
C GLU A 308 14.34 -20.67 16.56
N GLU A 309 15.25 -19.69 16.44
CA GLU A 309 15.08 -18.57 15.50
C GLU A 309 14.98 -19.07 14.04
N GLY A 310 15.84 -20.01 13.64
CA GLY A 310 15.82 -20.63 12.32
C GLY A 310 14.45 -21.25 12.00
N ARG A 311 13.93 -22.09 12.91
CA ARG A 311 12.62 -22.73 12.78
C ARG A 311 11.49 -21.71 12.64
N ARG A 312 11.50 -20.67 13.49
CA ARG A 312 10.46 -19.62 13.50
C ARG A 312 10.49 -18.76 12.24
N CYS A 313 11.68 -18.35 11.78
CA CYS A 313 11.83 -17.61 10.53
C CYS A 313 11.44 -18.47 9.31
N LYS A 314 11.82 -19.75 9.31
CA LYS A 314 11.44 -20.69 8.24
C LYS A 314 9.92 -20.86 8.18
N LEU A 315 9.26 -21.07 9.31
CA LEU A 315 7.80 -21.13 9.41
C LEU A 315 7.14 -19.85 8.88
N ALA A 316 7.62 -18.67 9.30
CA ALA A 316 7.07 -17.39 8.85
C ALA A 316 7.22 -17.19 7.33
N PHE A 317 8.38 -17.54 6.77
CA PHE A 317 8.62 -17.47 5.33
C PHE A 317 7.72 -18.43 4.54
N ASP A 318 7.69 -19.71 4.93
CA ASP A 318 6.91 -20.74 4.24
C ASP A 318 5.41 -20.44 4.32
N LEU A 319 4.92 -19.97 5.47
CA LEU A 319 3.53 -19.53 5.64
C LEU A 319 3.19 -18.34 4.73
N PHE A 320 4.08 -17.36 4.60
CA PHE A 320 3.83 -16.21 3.72
C PHE A 320 3.80 -16.62 2.26
N VAL A 321 4.72 -17.50 1.83
CA VAL A 321 4.74 -18.08 0.48
C VAL A 321 3.43 -18.83 0.21
N ASP A 322 3.00 -19.69 1.12
CA ASP A 322 1.75 -20.46 1.01
C ASP A 322 0.55 -19.54 0.79
N ARG A 323 0.39 -18.51 1.65
CA ARG A 323 -0.71 -17.54 1.53
C ARG A 323 -0.64 -16.72 0.24
N VAL A 324 0.54 -16.42 -0.28
CA VAL A 324 0.69 -15.77 -1.60
C VAL A 324 0.17 -16.68 -2.71
N LEU A 325 0.48 -17.97 -2.67
CA LEU A 325 0.03 -18.93 -3.69
C LEU A 325 -1.48 -19.12 -3.69
N ASP A 326 -2.12 -19.10 -2.51
CA ASP A 326 -3.58 -19.14 -2.40
C ASP A 326 -4.24 -18.08 -3.28
N PHE A 327 -3.72 -16.84 -3.25
CA PHE A 327 -4.23 -15.75 -4.07
C PHE A 327 -3.79 -15.83 -5.53
N VAL A 328 -2.53 -16.18 -5.81
CA VAL A 328 -2.06 -16.28 -7.21
C VAL A 328 -2.83 -17.37 -7.97
N GLY A 329 -3.03 -18.54 -7.36
CA GLY A 329 -3.81 -19.62 -7.96
C GLY A 329 -5.27 -19.23 -8.16
N ALA A 330 -5.92 -18.68 -7.13
CA ALA A 330 -7.30 -18.23 -7.24
C ALA A 330 -7.49 -17.14 -8.31
N TYR A 331 -6.60 -16.17 -8.38
CA TYR A 331 -6.70 -15.06 -9.33
C TYR A 331 -6.36 -15.46 -10.76
N HIS A 332 -5.44 -16.40 -10.94
CA HIS A 332 -5.20 -17.01 -12.25
C HIS A 332 -6.47 -17.69 -12.79
N LEU A 333 -7.18 -18.44 -11.95
CA LEU A 333 -8.45 -19.07 -12.33
C LEU A 333 -9.55 -18.03 -12.59
N LYS A 334 -9.65 -16.99 -11.76
CA LYS A 334 -10.64 -15.90 -11.97
C LYS A 334 -10.42 -15.12 -13.26
N LEU A 335 -9.17 -15.03 -13.73
CA LEU A 335 -8.80 -14.43 -15.01
C LEU A 335 -8.91 -15.42 -16.18
N GLY A 336 -9.43 -16.64 -15.95
CA GLY A 336 -9.57 -17.66 -17.00
C GLY A 336 -8.25 -18.18 -17.55
N GLY A 337 -7.14 -18.01 -16.82
CA GLY A 337 -5.79 -18.35 -17.29
C GLY A 337 -5.17 -17.31 -18.24
N GLU A 338 -5.91 -16.26 -18.62
CA GLU A 338 -5.44 -15.17 -19.48
C GLU A 338 -4.78 -14.09 -18.61
N VAL A 339 -3.48 -14.25 -18.35
CA VAL A 339 -2.69 -13.33 -17.52
C VAL A 339 -1.47 -12.86 -18.30
N ASP A 340 -1.36 -11.56 -18.51
CA ASP A 340 -0.20 -10.95 -19.20
C ASP A 340 1.04 -11.00 -18.32
N ALA A 341 0.90 -10.65 -17.04
CA ALA A 341 1.98 -10.66 -16.08
C ALA A 341 1.55 -10.89 -14.62
N LEU A 342 2.41 -11.57 -13.88
CA LEU A 342 2.48 -11.46 -12.42
C LEU A 342 3.45 -10.32 -12.06
N VAL A 343 3.00 -9.35 -11.27
CA VAL A 343 3.80 -8.17 -10.90
C VAL A 343 4.06 -8.15 -9.41
N PHE A 344 5.32 -8.22 -9.01
CA PHE A 344 5.75 -7.99 -7.62
C PHE A 344 5.99 -6.49 -7.40
N ALA A 345 5.48 -5.96 -6.30
CA ALA A 345 5.65 -4.57 -5.91
C ALA A 345 5.68 -4.43 -4.37
N GLY A 346 5.93 -3.22 -3.89
CA GLY A 346 6.05 -2.94 -2.46
C GLY A 346 7.39 -3.38 -1.90
N GLY A 347 7.75 -2.89 -0.72
CA GLY A 347 9.12 -3.03 -0.20
C GLY A 347 9.66 -4.47 -0.14
N ILE A 348 8.81 -5.47 0.17
CA ILE A 348 9.18 -6.88 0.15
C ILE A 348 9.24 -7.40 -1.29
N GLY A 349 8.22 -7.12 -2.09
CA GLY A 349 8.14 -7.60 -3.48
C GLY A 349 9.27 -7.07 -4.36
N GLU A 350 9.71 -5.84 -4.10
CA GLU A 350 10.81 -5.17 -4.82
C GLU A 350 12.19 -5.69 -4.40
N ARG A 351 12.40 -6.00 -3.12
CA ARG A 351 13.73 -6.31 -2.56
C ARG A 351 14.01 -7.80 -2.36
N SER A 352 12.99 -8.62 -2.16
CA SER A 352 13.18 -10.04 -1.84
C SER A 352 13.35 -10.89 -3.11
N VAL A 353 14.59 -11.00 -3.58
CA VAL A 353 15.01 -11.88 -4.69
C VAL A 353 14.51 -13.31 -4.48
N GLU A 354 14.72 -13.82 -3.27
CA GLU A 354 14.42 -15.20 -2.89
C GLU A 354 12.92 -15.49 -2.84
N LEU A 355 12.11 -14.56 -2.31
CA LEU A 355 10.66 -14.71 -2.31
C LEU A 355 10.12 -14.79 -3.74
N ARG A 356 10.57 -13.88 -4.63
CA ARG A 356 10.17 -13.88 -6.04
C ARG A 356 10.55 -15.19 -6.72
N ARG A 357 11.78 -15.68 -6.48
CA ARG A 357 12.29 -16.94 -7.02
C ARG A 357 11.42 -18.13 -6.59
N VAL A 358 11.13 -18.26 -5.30
CA VAL A 358 10.34 -19.37 -4.75
C VAL A 358 8.89 -19.34 -5.25
N VAL A 359 8.25 -18.16 -5.26
CA VAL A 359 6.88 -18.02 -5.77
C VAL A 359 6.83 -18.35 -7.27
N ALA A 360 7.74 -17.79 -8.07
CA ALA A 360 7.81 -18.05 -9.51
C ALA A 360 7.97 -19.53 -9.83
N GLN A 361 8.89 -20.22 -9.13
CA GLN A 361 9.12 -21.65 -9.29
C GLN A 361 7.84 -22.47 -9.06
N LYS A 362 7.06 -22.12 -8.03
CA LYS A 362 5.84 -22.86 -7.66
C LYS A 362 4.69 -22.66 -8.64
N ILE A 363 4.67 -21.57 -9.39
CA ILE A 363 3.62 -21.25 -10.36
C ILE A 363 4.01 -21.57 -11.81
N GLU A 364 5.20 -22.13 -12.07
CA GLU A 364 5.63 -22.56 -13.40
C GLU A 364 4.59 -23.49 -14.05
N CYS A 365 3.94 -24.35 -13.25
CA CYS A 365 2.88 -25.26 -13.71
C CYS A 365 1.65 -24.55 -14.30
N LEU A 366 1.47 -23.25 -14.04
CA LEU A 366 0.39 -22.41 -14.60
C LEU A 366 0.81 -21.67 -15.89
N GLY A 367 2.02 -21.96 -16.39
CA GLY A 367 2.57 -21.39 -17.62
C GLY A 367 3.18 -19.99 -17.47
N TYR A 368 3.57 -19.60 -16.26
CA TYR A 368 4.42 -18.42 -16.06
C TYR A 368 5.85 -18.73 -16.47
N VAL A 369 6.55 -17.74 -17.02
CA VAL A 369 7.96 -17.88 -17.37
C VAL A 369 8.82 -18.14 -16.13
N ARG A 370 9.90 -18.90 -16.29
CA ARG A 370 10.91 -19.02 -15.25
C ARG A 370 11.55 -17.67 -14.97
N VAL A 371 12.01 -17.47 -13.76
CA VAL A 371 12.81 -16.30 -13.41
C VAL A 371 14.25 -16.49 -13.91
N ASP A 372 14.80 -15.44 -14.52
CA ASP A 372 16.24 -15.31 -14.79
C ASP A 372 16.92 -14.82 -13.49
N GLU A 373 17.78 -15.67 -12.91
CA GLU A 373 18.43 -15.41 -11.62
C GLU A 373 19.24 -14.11 -11.62
N ARG A 374 19.90 -13.79 -12.73
CA ARG A 374 20.70 -12.57 -12.85
C ARG A 374 19.79 -11.34 -12.89
N ARG A 375 18.76 -11.35 -13.75
CA ARG A 375 17.78 -10.24 -13.85
C ARG A 375 17.06 -10.03 -12.52
N ASN A 376 16.70 -11.11 -11.83
CA ASN A 376 16.04 -11.07 -10.53
C ASN A 376 16.94 -10.49 -9.42
N GLY A 377 18.22 -10.86 -9.41
CA GLY A 377 19.20 -10.36 -8.43
C GLY A 377 19.59 -8.89 -8.61
N GLU A 378 19.54 -8.38 -9.84
CA GLU A 378 19.99 -7.03 -10.17
C GLU A 378 18.92 -5.93 -10.01
N VAL A 379 17.67 -6.27 -9.66
CA VAL A 379 16.57 -5.30 -9.60
C VAL A 379 16.90 -4.10 -8.71
N ASP A 380 17.49 -4.30 -7.53
CA ASP A 380 17.80 -3.21 -6.60
C ASP A 380 18.87 -2.25 -7.14
N GLY A 381 19.86 -2.78 -7.86
CA GLY A 381 20.97 -1.99 -8.42
C GLY A 381 20.64 -1.24 -9.73
N ARG A 382 19.49 -1.52 -10.36
CA ARG A 382 19.11 -0.91 -11.64
C ARG A 382 18.23 0.32 -11.46
N LYS A 383 18.40 1.32 -12.32
CA LYS A 383 17.46 2.44 -12.47
C LYS A 383 16.28 2.01 -13.34
N GLY A 384 15.07 2.43 -12.97
CA GLY A 384 13.84 2.07 -13.67
C GLY A 384 12.65 1.88 -12.73
N VAL A 385 11.46 1.77 -13.32
CA VAL A 385 10.18 1.57 -12.62
C VAL A 385 9.73 0.13 -12.72
N VAL A 386 9.74 -0.46 -13.92
CA VAL A 386 9.32 -1.84 -14.18
C VAL A 386 10.47 -2.65 -14.75
N PHE A 387 10.67 -3.85 -14.23
CA PHE A 387 11.73 -4.77 -14.62
C PHE A 387 11.13 -6.14 -14.98
N ASP A 388 11.41 -6.63 -16.19
CA ASP A 388 11.14 -8.02 -16.55
C ASP A 388 12.25 -8.92 -15.97
N ILE A 389 11.85 -9.86 -15.12
CA ILE A 389 12.75 -10.81 -14.47
C ILE A 389 12.57 -12.23 -15.00
N GLY A 390 11.76 -12.41 -16.05
CA GLY A 390 11.60 -13.70 -16.72
C GLY A 390 12.76 -14.04 -17.64
N VAL A 391 12.94 -15.34 -17.89
CA VAL A 391 13.79 -15.84 -18.99
C VAL A 391 13.16 -15.47 -20.33
N GLU A 392 13.97 -14.96 -21.25
CA GLU A 392 13.56 -14.79 -22.64
C GLU A 392 13.64 -16.16 -23.34
N GLY A 393 12.51 -16.70 -23.77
CA GLY A 393 12.47 -17.97 -24.50
C GLY A 393 12.54 -17.74 -26.00
N GLU A 394 13.55 -18.31 -26.67
CA GLU A 394 13.62 -18.40 -28.14
C GLU A 394 12.53 -19.33 -28.73
N HIS A 395 11.88 -20.16 -27.89
CA HIS A 395 10.92 -21.19 -28.30
C HIS A 395 9.56 -21.15 -27.61
N MET A 396 9.32 -20.15 -26.76
CA MET A 396 7.96 -19.87 -26.31
C MET A 396 7.29 -19.03 -27.39
N ASN A 397 6.07 -19.39 -27.80
CA ASN A 397 5.26 -18.53 -28.62
C ASN A 397 5.10 -17.21 -27.86
N ALA A 398 5.88 -16.17 -28.20
CA ALA A 398 6.10 -14.98 -27.37
C ALA A 398 4.82 -14.23 -27.02
N ARG A 399 3.74 -14.49 -27.79
CA ARG A 399 2.37 -14.01 -27.57
C ARG A 399 1.59 -14.70 -26.42
N ARG A 400 2.12 -15.75 -25.78
CA ARG A 400 1.40 -16.54 -24.74
C ARG A 400 2.16 -16.76 -23.43
N ALA A 401 3.42 -16.33 -23.33
CA ALA A 401 4.22 -16.53 -22.13
C ALA A 401 3.84 -15.48 -21.07
N LYS A 402 3.35 -15.94 -19.90
CA LYS A 402 2.93 -15.03 -18.82
C LYS A 402 4.18 -14.48 -18.13
N LYS A 403 4.38 -13.17 -18.21
CA LYS A 403 5.59 -12.49 -17.72
C LYS A 403 5.64 -12.47 -16.19
N ILE A 404 6.85 -12.32 -15.66
CA ILE A 404 7.07 -12.02 -14.24
C ILE A 404 7.82 -10.70 -14.15
N LEU A 405 7.18 -9.71 -13.56
CA LEU A 405 7.67 -8.34 -13.48
C LEU A 405 7.90 -7.92 -12.03
N VAL A 406 8.79 -6.96 -11.83
CA VAL A 406 8.92 -6.19 -10.59
C VAL A 406 8.62 -4.73 -10.90
N CYS A 407 7.71 -4.11 -10.14
CA CYS A 407 7.36 -2.71 -10.27
C CYS A 407 7.66 -1.96 -8.97
N ARG A 408 8.48 -0.91 -9.06
CA ARG A 408 8.71 0.04 -7.95
C ARG A 408 7.54 1.01 -7.89
N THR A 409 6.67 0.83 -6.92
CA THR A 409 5.44 1.61 -6.81
C THR A 409 5.68 2.97 -6.16
N ASP A 410 4.99 4.00 -6.66
CA ASP A 410 5.00 5.34 -6.05
C ASP A 410 3.58 5.91 -5.97
N GLU A 411 2.96 5.74 -4.81
CA GLU A 411 1.59 6.23 -4.52
C GLU A 411 1.52 7.76 -4.56
N GLN A 412 2.59 8.45 -4.13
CA GLN A 412 2.59 9.92 -4.08
C GLN A 412 2.63 10.52 -5.49
N VAL A 413 3.43 9.94 -6.39
CA VAL A 413 3.44 10.29 -7.81
C VAL A 413 2.09 10.00 -8.45
N GLU A 414 1.46 8.87 -8.14
CA GLU A 414 0.16 8.54 -8.73
C GLU A 414 -0.93 9.56 -8.37
N MET A 415 -1.00 9.95 -7.09
CA MET A 415 -1.91 11.01 -6.65
C MET A 415 -1.58 12.35 -7.31
N ALA A 416 -0.29 12.74 -7.33
CA ALA A 416 0.12 14.02 -7.92
C ALA A 416 -0.16 14.07 -9.42
N ARG A 417 0.09 12.97 -10.16
CA ARG A 417 -0.24 12.83 -11.57
C ARG A 417 -1.74 12.93 -11.80
N SER A 418 -2.54 12.16 -11.05
CA SER A 418 -4.01 12.22 -11.15
C SER A 418 -4.50 13.64 -10.92
N CYS A 419 -3.93 14.35 -9.94
CA CYS A 419 -4.27 15.75 -9.67
C CYS A 419 -3.85 16.69 -10.80
N ALA A 420 -2.65 16.53 -11.36
CA ALA A 420 -2.09 17.41 -12.38
C ALA A 420 -2.86 17.37 -13.71
N LEU A 421 -3.47 16.22 -14.01
CA LEU A 421 -4.19 15.91 -15.24
C LEU A 421 -5.72 16.00 -15.09
N ASP A 422 -6.24 16.37 -13.92
CA ASP A 422 -7.69 16.48 -13.70
C ASP A 422 -8.20 17.83 -14.23
N ASP A 423 -8.98 17.81 -15.31
CA ASP A 423 -9.55 19.01 -15.92
C ASP A 423 -10.51 19.74 -14.98
N GLU A 424 -11.15 19.07 -14.01
CA GLU A 424 -11.99 19.75 -13.01
C GLU A 424 -11.17 20.65 -12.10
N PHE A 425 -9.88 20.33 -11.91
CA PHE A 425 -8.98 21.08 -11.03
C PHE A 425 -8.30 22.25 -11.75
N TRP A 426 -8.15 22.16 -13.07
CA TRP A 426 -7.31 23.08 -13.81
C TRP A 426 -7.92 23.66 -15.09
N GLY A 427 -9.12 23.25 -15.46
CA GLY A 427 -9.79 23.66 -16.71
C GLY A 427 -10.11 25.15 -16.83
N SER A 428 -9.96 25.93 -15.74
CA SER A 428 -10.01 27.39 -15.79
C SER A 428 -8.67 28.07 -16.08
N GLU A 429 -7.54 27.34 -16.07
CA GLU A 429 -6.20 27.88 -16.33
C GLU A 429 -5.72 27.66 -17.78
N SER A 430 -6.46 26.90 -18.60
CA SER A 430 -6.11 26.58 -20.00
C SER A 430 -6.49 27.67 -21.03
N HIS A 431 -6.90 28.86 -20.58
CA HIS A 431 -7.28 29.98 -21.44
C HIS A 431 -6.58 31.31 -21.13
N GLN A 432 -5.38 31.29 -20.52
CA GLN A 432 -4.52 32.48 -20.41
C GLN A 432 -3.13 32.26 -20.95
#